data_AF-A0A963RRZ1-F1
#
_entry.id   AF-A0A963RRZ1-F1
#
_cell.length_a   1.000
_cell.length_b   1.000
_cell.length_c   1.000
_cell.angle_alpha   90.00
_cell.angle_beta   90.00
_cell.angle_gamma   90.00
#
_symmetry.space_group_name_H-M   'P 1'
#
loop_
_entity.id
_entity.type
_entity.pdbx_description
1 polymer ?
#
loop_
_entity_poly.entity_id
_entity_poly.type
_entity_poly.pdbx_seq_one_letter_code
_entity_poly.pdbx_strand_id
1 'polypeptide(L)' 'SKKWLDPNDIASAMNAAHQIGDDTLQKEHQGYVVPDSFTHGSSAQRQRWFMQGYQSGSVKSCDTFSSQNI' A
#
# COMPACT_ATOMS: atom_id res chain seq x y z
N SER A 1 14.36 -16.92 7.35
CA SER A 1 13.45 -16.14 8.23
C SER A 1 14.17 -14.88 8.68
N LYS A 2 13.58 -13.69 8.47
CA LYS A 2 14.14 -12.40 8.92
C LYS A 2 13.94 -12.32 10.44
N LYS A 3 14.94 -12.75 11.22
CA LYS A 3 14.87 -12.92 12.70
C LYS A 3 14.58 -11.65 13.51
N TRP A 4 14.48 -10.49 12.87
CA TRP A 4 14.30 -9.17 13.48
C TRP A 4 12.96 -8.51 13.15
N LEU A 5 12.06 -9.19 12.43
CA LEU A 5 10.70 -8.72 12.14
C LEU A 5 9.68 -9.70 12.71
N ASP A 6 8.84 -9.21 13.61
CA ASP A 6 7.69 -9.95 14.13
C ASP A 6 6.53 -9.89 13.11
N PRO A 7 5.71 -10.94 12.97
CA PRO A 7 4.47 -10.87 12.21
C PRO A 7 3.58 -9.66 12.54
N ASN A 8 3.58 -9.20 13.79
CA ASN A 8 2.87 -8.00 14.24
C ASN A 8 3.46 -6.70 13.66
N ASP A 9 4.76 -6.65 13.39
CA ASP A 9 5.38 -5.50 12.71
C ASP A 9 4.90 -5.42 11.26
N ILE A 10 4.73 -6.57 10.61
CA ILE A 10 4.18 -6.65 9.26
C ILE A 10 2.71 -6.22 9.24
N ALA A 11 1.90 -6.70 10.20
CA ALA A 11 0.52 -6.25 10.34
C ALA A 11 0.42 -4.73 10.57
N SER A 12 1.29 -4.20 11.43
CA SER A 12 1.37 -2.76 11.71
C SER A 12 1.75 -1.95 10.47
N ALA A 13 2.74 -2.42 9.70
CA ALA A 13 3.13 -1.78 8.45
C ALA A 13 2.04 -1.88 7.36
N MET A 14 1.28 -2.97 7.32
CA MET A 14 0.14 -3.14 6.41
C MET A 14 -1.04 -2.24 6.77
N ASN A 15 -1.31 -2.04 8.06
CA ASN A 15 -2.25 -1.02 8.53
C ASN A 15 -1.75 0.38 8.16
N ALA A 16 -0.46 0.64 8.43
CA ALA A 16 0.36 1.70 7.86
C ALA A 16 -0.05 2.05 6.42
N ALA A 17 0.20 1.11 5.51
CA ALA A 17 -0.03 1.26 4.09
C ALA A 17 -1.51 1.50 3.72
N HIS A 18 -2.44 0.93 4.48
CA HIS A 18 -3.87 1.14 4.28
C HIS A 18 -4.32 2.56 4.61
N GLN A 19 -3.88 3.09 5.76
CA GLN A 19 -4.34 4.38 6.28
C GLN A 19 -3.93 5.55 5.39
N ILE A 20 -2.78 5.45 4.75
CA ILE A 20 -2.26 6.50 3.86
C ILE A 20 -2.55 6.24 2.37
N GLY A 21 -3.51 5.37 2.06
CA GLY A 21 -4.11 5.29 0.72
C GLY A 21 -5.08 6.45 0.49
N ASP A 22 -5.11 7.01 -0.71
CA ASP A 22 -5.93 8.20 -1.01
C ASP A 22 -7.43 7.93 -0.86
N ASP A 23 -7.88 6.70 -1.12
CA ASP A 23 -9.26 6.27 -0.88
C ASP A 23 -9.62 6.25 0.60
N THR A 24 -8.71 5.82 1.48
CA THR A 24 -8.90 5.87 2.94
C THR A 24 -8.95 7.31 3.41
N LEU A 25 -7.95 8.11 3.05
CA LEU A 25 -7.86 9.52 3.43
C LEU A 25 -9.08 10.31 2.94
N GLN A 26 -9.52 10.11 1.70
CA GLN A 26 -10.71 10.78 1.19
C GLN A 26 -11.99 10.33 1.91
N LYS A 27 -12.16 9.04 2.18
CA LYS A 27 -13.32 8.59 2.98
C LYS A 27 -13.33 9.22 4.37
N GLU A 28 -12.17 9.34 5.02
CA GLU A 28 -12.06 9.97 6.34
C GLU A 28 -12.32 11.48 6.30
N HIS A 29 -11.82 12.18 5.27
CA HIS A 29 -11.94 13.63 5.17
C HIS A 29 -13.28 14.13 4.61
N GLN A 30 -13.85 13.44 3.61
CA GLN A 30 -15.03 13.91 2.87
C GLN A 30 -16.15 12.86 2.73
N GLY A 31 -15.92 11.61 3.14
CA GLY A 31 -16.95 10.55 3.15
C GLY A 31 -17.12 9.77 1.84
N TYR A 32 -16.44 10.16 0.76
CA TYR A 32 -16.50 9.48 -0.54
C TYR A 32 -15.15 9.54 -1.27
N VAL A 33 -14.98 8.65 -2.25
CA VAL A 33 -13.73 8.49 -3.02
C VAL A 33 -13.90 9.06 -4.42
N VAL A 34 -12.89 9.79 -4.89
CA VAL A 34 -12.77 10.29 -6.27
C VAL A 34 -11.45 9.75 -6.85
N PRO A 35 -11.46 8.58 -7.52
CA PRO A 35 -10.24 7.92 -7.99
C PRO A 35 -9.34 8.79 -8.87
N ASP A 36 -9.93 9.63 -9.73
CA ASP A 36 -9.21 10.51 -10.65
C ASP A 36 -8.37 11.59 -9.95
N SER A 37 -8.57 11.80 -8.64
CA SER A 37 -7.84 12.76 -7.82
C SER A 37 -6.69 12.15 -7.01
N PHE A 38 -6.40 10.86 -7.19
CA PHE A 38 -5.33 10.18 -6.47
C PHE A 38 -3.94 10.71 -6.84
N THR A 39 -3.09 10.85 -5.83
CA THR A 39 -1.70 11.31 -5.92
C THR A 39 -0.70 10.28 -5.39
N HIS A 40 -1.13 9.39 -4.49
CA HIS A 40 -0.34 8.31 -3.88
C HIS A 40 -0.90 6.91 -4.19
N GLY A 41 -2.08 6.84 -4.80
CA GLY A 41 -2.77 5.60 -5.15
C GLY A 41 -3.67 5.06 -4.04
N SER A 42 -4.34 3.94 -4.32
CA SER A 42 -5.27 3.34 -3.36
C SER A 42 -4.56 2.61 -2.22
N SER A 43 -5.26 2.49 -1.10
CA SER A 43 -4.86 1.71 0.08
C SER A 43 -4.50 0.26 -0.30
N ALA A 44 -5.25 -0.35 -1.22
CA ALA A 44 -5.01 -1.70 -1.73
C ALA A 44 -3.71 -1.79 -2.55
N GLN A 45 -3.50 -0.85 -3.48
CA GLN A 45 -2.24 -0.77 -4.25
C GLN A 45 -1.05 -0.65 -3.32
N ARG A 46 -1.17 0.19 -2.31
CA ARG A 46 -0.11 0.42 -1.33
C ARG A 46 0.23 -0.79 -0.48
N GLN A 47 -0.77 -1.50 0.02
CA GLN A 47 -0.61 -2.77 0.73
C GLN A 47 0.07 -3.83 -0.14
N ARG A 48 -0.36 -3.93 -1.42
CA ARG A 48 0.24 -4.83 -2.40
C ARG A 48 1.73 -4.54 -2.60
N TRP A 49 2.10 -3.29 -2.86
CA TRP A 49 3.50 -2.93 -3.14
C TRP A 49 4.40 -3.10 -1.92
N PHE A 50 3.88 -2.83 -0.72
CA PHE A 50 4.60 -3.15 0.51
C PHE A 50 4.89 -4.65 0.60
N MET A 51 3.88 -5.50 0.42
CA MET A 51 4.03 -6.94 0.53
C MET A 51 4.95 -7.50 -0.58
N GLN A 52 4.82 -7.01 -1.81
CA GLN A 52 5.67 -7.37 -2.94
C GLN A 52 7.15 -7.07 -2.64
N GLY A 53 7.46 -5.88 -2.14
CA GLY A 53 8.82 -5.51 -1.74
C GLY A 53 9.32 -6.33 -0.55
N TYR A 54 8.45 -6.57 0.43
CA TYR A 54 8.78 -7.36 1.62
C TYR A 54 9.13 -8.82 1.28
N GLN A 55 8.33 -9.46 0.42
CA GLN A 55 8.48 -10.86 0.01
C GLN A 55 9.65 -11.04 -0.95
N SER A 56 9.77 -10.19 -1.97
CA SER A 56 10.83 -10.30 -2.98
C SER A 56 12.18 -9.78 -2.49
N GLY A 57 12.19 -8.87 -1.51
CA GLY A 57 13.41 -8.19 -1.05
C GLY A 57 14.03 -7.26 -2.10
N SER A 58 13.31 -6.92 -3.17
CA SER A 58 13.82 -6.15 -4.30
C SER A 58 12.81 -5.10 -4.76
N VAL A 59 13.27 -3.84 -4.85
CA VAL A 59 12.46 -2.72 -5.37
C VAL A 59 12.15 -2.89 -6.86
N LYS A 60 13.00 -3.61 -7.61
CA LYS A 60 12.77 -3.88 -9.04
C LYS A 60 11.51 -4.73 -9.28
N SER A 61 11.01 -5.42 -8.26
CA SER A 61 9.77 -6.19 -8.31
C SER A 61 8.52 -5.33 -8.20
N CYS A 62 8.68 -4.04 -7.89
CA CYS A 62 7.61 -3.07 -7.74
C CYS A 62 7.47 -2.23 -9.01
N ASP A 63 6.93 -2.83 -10.08
CA ASP A 63 6.61 -2.09 -11.30
C ASP A 63 5.22 -1.47 -11.21
N THR A 64 5.16 -0.33 -10.51
CA THR A 64 3.93 0.41 -10.22
C THR A 64 3.30 1.04 -11.45
N PHE A 65 4.08 1.29 -12.51
CA PHE A 65 3.64 2.04 -13.68
C PHE A 65 3.06 1.14 -14.78
N SER A 66 3.55 -0.09 -14.95
CA SER A 66 2.95 -1.06 -15.87
C SER A 66 1.70 -1.74 -15.30
N SER A 67 1.43 -1.54 -14.00
CA SER A 67 0.38 -2.19 -13.23
C SER A 67 -0.93 -1.38 -13.16
N GLN A 68 -1.20 -0.49 -14.11
CA GLN A 68 -2.32 0.49 -14.07
C GLN A 68 -3.75 -0.09 -13.98
N ASN A 69 -3.92 -1.43 -14.04
CA ASN A 69 -5.23 -2.10 -14.06
C ASN A 69 -5.53 -2.94 -12.79
N ILE A 70 -4.83 -2.69 -11.68
CA ILE A 70 -4.97 -3.39 -10.39
C ILE A 70 -4.94 -2.40 -9.23
#